data_AF-A0AAU2HMY7-F1
#
_entry.id   AF-A0AAU2HMY7-F1
#
_cell.length_a   1.000
_cell.length_b   1.000
_cell.length_c   1.000
_cell.angle_alpha   90.00
_cell.angle_beta   90.00
_cell.angle_gamma   90.00
#
_symmetry.space_group_name_H-M   'P 1'
#
loop_
_entity.id
_entity.type
_entity.pdbx_description
1 polymer ?
#
loop_
_entity_poly.entity_id
_entity_poly.type
_entity_poly.pdbx_seq_one_letter_code
_entity_poly.pdbx_strand_id
1 'polypeptide(L)'
;MATKKYTVTLPEELAEEIRSEVGPGAFSAYVTHAIERQREHDRLGELVAWMQEKGGPPTEEEQAAAASELRDIERWFEERESGAHGGASAA
;
A
#
# COMPACT_ATOMS: atom_id res chain seq x y z
N MET A 1 -20.51 -1.63 -11.27
CA MET A 1 -19.62 -0.90 -12.21
C MET A 1 -19.65 -1.63 -13.55
N ALA A 2 -19.83 -0.93 -14.66
CA ALA A 2 -19.75 -1.55 -15.99
C ALA A 2 -18.29 -1.72 -16.39
N THR A 3 -17.90 -2.92 -16.81
CA THR A 3 -16.53 -3.21 -17.26
C THR A 3 -16.42 -3.06 -18.77
N LYS A 4 -15.41 -2.34 -19.25
CA LYS A 4 -15.07 -2.24 -20.69
C LYS A 4 -13.72 -2.89 -20.93
N LYS A 5 -13.63 -3.71 -21.98
CA LYS A 5 -12.38 -4.38 -22.37
C LYS A 5 -11.46 -3.38 -23.07
N TYR A 6 -10.23 -3.28 -22.58
CA TYR A 6 -9.12 -2.58 -23.23
C TYR A 6 -8.02 -3.60 -23.52
N THR A 7 -7.34 -3.46 -24.66
CA THR A 7 -6.19 -4.31 -25.02
C THR A 7 -4.91 -3.53 -24.77
N VAL A 8 -3.98 -4.12 -24.04
CA VAL A 8 -2.66 -3.57 -23.73
C VAL A 8 -1.60 -4.61 -24.07
N THR A 9 -0.42 -4.15 -24.48
CA THR A 9 0.74 -5.02 -24.71
C THR A 9 1.59 -5.04 -23.45
N LEU A 10 1.99 -6.24 -23.03
CA LEU A 10 2.77 -6.47 -21.82
C LEU A 10 3.84 -7.53 -22.11
N PRO A 11 5.01 -7.48 -21.44
CA PRO A 11 6.05 -8.49 -21.62
C PRO A 11 5.50 -9.88 -21.31
N GLU A 12 5.81 -10.85 -22.17
CA GLU A 12 5.32 -12.23 -22.04
C GLU A 12 5.76 -12.86 -20.72
N GLU A 13 7.03 -12.69 -20.35
CA GLU A 13 7.60 -13.19 -19.09
C GLU A 13 6.80 -12.71 -17.87
N LEU A 14 6.51 -11.40 -17.80
CA LEU A 14 5.72 -10.81 -16.72
C LEU A 14 4.27 -11.32 -16.72
N ALA A 15 3.67 -11.47 -17.89
CA ALA A 15 2.30 -11.95 -18.02
C ALA A 15 2.15 -13.38 -17.49
N GLU A 16 3.09 -14.26 -17.84
CA GLU A 16 3.11 -15.65 -17.42
C GLU A 16 3.49 -15.82 -15.94
N GLU A 17 4.43 -15.01 -15.43
CA GLU A 17 4.75 -14.95 -14.00
C GLU A 17 3.50 -14.65 -13.17
N ILE A 18 2.82 -13.54 -13.48
CA ILE A 18 1.59 -13.15 -12.78
C ILE A 18 0.53 -14.24 -12.90
N ARG A 19 0.32 -14.81 -14.10
CA ARG A 19 -0.65 -15.90 -14.29
C ARG A 19 -0.34 -17.12 -13.43
N SER A 20 0.93 -17.45 -13.27
CA SER A 20 1.37 -18.57 -12.44
C SER A 20 1.11 -18.31 -10.95
N GLU A 21 1.26 -17.06 -10.49
CA GLU A 21 1.01 -16.66 -9.10
C GLU A 21 -0.47 -16.60 -8.74
N VAL A 22 -1.30 -15.96 -9.60
CA VAL A 22 -2.71 -15.69 -9.28
C VAL A 22 -3.65 -16.82 -9.69
N GLY A 23 -3.19 -17.71 -10.58
CA GLY A 23 -3.95 -18.84 -11.08
C GLY A 23 -4.96 -18.49 -12.19
N PRO A 24 -5.64 -19.52 -12.73
CA PRO A 24 -6.52 -19.38 -13.88
C PRO A 24 -7.73 -18.48 -13.58
N GLY A 25 -7.96 -17.49 -14.44
CA GLY A 25 -9.13 -16.59 -14.34
C GLY A 25 -8.97 -15.40 -13.41
N ALA A 26 -7.90 -15.32 -12.60
CA ALA A 26 -7.66 -14.21 -11.69
C ALA A 26 -6.81 -13.07 -12.28
N PHE A 27 -6.20 -13.28 -13.46
CA PHE A 27 -5.31 -12.30 -14.10
C PHE A 27 -5.93 -10.92 -14.28
N SER A 28 -7.18 -10.83 -14.74
CA SER A 28 -7.86 -9.53 -14.92
C SER A 28 -8.15 -8.82 -13.61
N ALA A 29 -8.44 -9.57 -12.54
CA ALA A 29 -8.69 -9.01 -11.21
C ALA A 29 -7.39 -8.48 -10.61
N TYR A 30 -6.29 -9.24 -10.76
CA TYR A 30 -4.96 -8.79 -10.37
C TYR A 30 -4.56 -7.50 -11.08
N VAL A 31 -4.69 -7.44 -12.40
CA VAL A 31 -4.36 -6.24 -13.19
C VAL A 31 -5.23 -5.05 -12.76
N THR A 32 -6.52 -5.28 -12.48
CA THR A 32 -7.42 -4.23 -12.00
C THR A 32 -6.92 -3.66 -10.67
N HIS A 33 -6.63 -4.52 -9.69
CA HIS A 33 -6.11 -4.09 -8.39
C HIS A 33 -4.73 -3.43 -8.46
N ALA A 34 -3.85 -3.92 -9.33
CA ALA A 34 -2.55 -3.31 -9.58
C ALA A 34 -2.70 -1.88 -10.12
N ILE A 35 -3.61 -1.67 -11.09
CA ILE A 35 -3.88 -0.34 -11.65
C ILE A 35 -4.51 0.59 -10.61
N GLU A 36 -5.46 0.10 -9.81
CA GLU A 36 -6.09 0.88 -8.73
C GLU A 36 -5.04 1.32 -7.71
N ARG A 37 -4.17 0.40 -7.28
CA ARG A 37 -3.07 0.68 -6.35
C ARG A 37 -2.06 1.66 -6.95
N GLN A 38 -1.67 1.48 -8.21
CA GLN A 38 -0.74 2.38 -8.88
C GLN A 38 -1.31 3.80 -8.96
N ARG A 39 -2.59 3.94 -9.34
CA ARG A 39 -3.24 5.26 -9.41
C ARG A 39 -3.30 5.96 -8.06
N GLU A 40 -3.55 5.23 -6.99
CA GLU A 40 -3.53 5.81 -5.64
C GLU A 40 -2.12 6.27 -5.27
N HIS A 41 -1.10 5.46 -5.55
CA HIS A 41 0.30 5.83 -5.34
C HIS A 41 0.72 7.05 -6.18
N ASP A 42 0.30 7.14 -7.44
CA ASP A 42 0.59 8.28 -8.31
C ASP A 42 0.01 9.57 -7.71
N ARG A 43 -1.24 9.51 -7.22
CA ARG A 43 -1.90 10.64 -6.56
C ARG A 43 -1.21 11.05 -5.27
N LEU A 44 -0.77 10.09 -4.46
CA LEU A 44 0.04 10.36 -3.27
C LEU A 44 1.39 10.99 -3.64
N GLY A 45 2.01 10.52 -4.72
CA GLY A 45 3.25 11.08 -5.26
C GLY A 45 3.09 12.54 -5.70
N GLU A 46 2.00 12.87 -6.39
CA GLU A 46 1.65 14.25 -6.76
C GLU A 46 1.48 15.14 -5.51
N LEU A 47 0.79 14.65 -4.48
CA LEU A 47 0.62 15.38 -3.23
C LEU A 47 1.96 15.64 -2.53
N VAL A 48 2.81 14.61 -2.45
CA VAL A 48 4.15 14.71 -1.87
C VAL A 48 5.01 15.69 -2.66
N ALA A 49 4.96 15.65 -3.99
CA ALA A 49 5.69 16.59 -4.84
C ALA A 49 5.25 18.04 -4.59
N TRP A 50 3.94 18.29 -4.49
CA TRP A 50 3.42 19.62 -4.17
C TRP A 50 3.86 20.10 -2.78
N MET A 51 3.85 19.23 -1.78
CA MET A 51 4.32 19.57 -0.44
C MET A 51 5.80 19.94 -0.44
N GLN A 52 6.64 19.19 -1.16
CA GLN A 52 8.07 19.49 -1.26
C GLN A 52 8.36 20.74 -2.08
N GLU A 53 7.56 21.05 -3.10
CA GLU A 53 7.70 22.31 -3.85
C GLU A 53 7.46 23.53 -2.96
N LYS A 54 6.51 23.45 -2.03
CA LYS A 54 6.15 24.57 -1.14
C LYS A 54 6.99 24.64 0.14
N GLY A 55 7.29 23.50 0.75
CA GLY A 55 7.94 23.40 2.05
C GLY A 55 9.41 22.98 2.00
N GLY A 56 9.89 22.50 0.85
CA GLY A 56 11.18 21.81 0.75
C GLY A 56 11.10 20.35 1.21
N PRO A 57 12.17 19.58 0.97
CA PRO A 57 12.28 18.22 1.50
C PRO A 57 12.36 18.24 3.04
N PRO A 58 11.81 17.23 3.73
CA PRO A 58 11.87 17.14 5.18
C PRO A 58 13.32 17.01 5.67
N THR A 59 13.64 17.70 6.75
CA THR A 59 14.97 17.64 7.39
C THR A 59 15.21 16.29 8.06
N GLU A 60 16.47 15.95 8.33
CA GLU A 60 16.82 14.71 9.04
C GLU A 60 16.21 14.66 10.44
N GLU A 61 16.13 15.80 11.13
CA GLU A 61 15.52 15.92 12.45
C GLU A 61 14.01 15.64 12.41
N GLU A 62 13.29 16.21 11.44
CA GLU A 62 11.86 15.94 11.22
C GLU A 62 11.61 14.47 10.86
N GLN A 63 12.46 13.88 10.02
CA GLN A 63 12.36 12.46 9.68
C GLN A 63 12.60 11.56 10.90
N ALA A 64 13.58 11.90 11.75
CA ALA A 64 13.86 11.16 12.97
C ALA A 64 12.72 11.25 13.98
N ALA A 65 12.11 12.44 14.12
CA ALA A 65 10.93 12.64 14.95
C ALA A 65 9.74 11.81 14.46
N ALA A 66 9.42 11.88 13.17
CA ALA A 66 8.34 11.11 12.56
C ALA A 66 8.55 9.59 12.71
N ALA A 67 9.78 9.12 12.53
CA ALA A 67 10.12 7.70 12.75
C ALA A 67 9.97 7.27 14.22
N SER A 68 10.22 8.18 15.17
CA SER A 68 9.97 7.91 16.59
C SER A 68 8.48 7.81 16.89
N GLU A 69 7.69 8.76 16.40
CA GLU A 69 6.24 8.75 16.55
C GLU A 69 5.62 7.47 15.96
N LEU A 70 6.08 7.03 14.78
CA LEU A 70 5.62 5.78 14.18
C LEU A 70 5.88 4.56 15.09
N ARG A 71 7.08 4.45 15.66
CA ARG A 71 7.40 3.35 16.60
C ARG A 71 6.54 3.39 17.86
N ASP A 72 6.21 4.57 18.35
CA ASP A 72 5.35 4.73 19.52
C ASP A 72 3.90 4.33 19.19
N ILE A 73 3.42 4.68 17.99
CA ILE A 73 2.12 4.24 17.47
C ILE A 73 2.09 2.71 17.33
N GLU A 74 3.10 2.10 16.71
CA GLU A 74 3.21 0.65 16.56
C GLU A 74 3.15 -0.07 17.91
N ARG A 75 3.94 0.40 18.89
CA ARG A 75 3.92 -0.14 20.26
C ARG A 75 2.53 -0.04 20.89
N TRP A 76 1.85 1.10 20.74
CA TRP A 76 0.50 1.29 21.27
C TRP A 76 -0.50 0.29 20.66
N PHE A 77 -0.37 -0.02 19.37
CA PHE A 77 -1.22 -1.03 18.72
C PHE A 77 -0.91 -2.45 19.23
N GLU A 78 0.36 -2.82 19.38
CA GLU A 78 0.79 -4.12 19.90
C GLU A 78 0.31 -4.36 21.34
N GLU A 79 0.42 -3.35 22.20
CA GLU A 79 -0.07 -3.40 23.58
C GLU A 79 -1.59 -3.58 23.65
N ARG A 80 -2.33 -3.00 22.70
CA ARG A 80 -3.79 -3.16 22.61
C ARG A 80 -4.21 -4.51 22.05
N GLU A 81 -3.52 -5.02 21.03
CA GLU A 81 -3.81 -6.36 20.51
C GLU A 81 -3.48 -7.45 21.54
N SER A 82 -2.37 -7.32 22.27
CA SER A 82 -2.01 -8.24 23.35
C SER A 82 -2.97 -8.15 24.55
N GLY A 83 -3.41 -6.94 24.91
CA GLY A 83 -4.46 -6.74 25.93
C GLY A 83 -5.83 -7.32 25.54
N ALA A 84 -6.20 -7.24 24.25
CA ALA A 84 -7.45 -7.83 23.74
C ALA A 84 -7.41 -9.37 23.76
N HIS A 85 -6.25 -9.99 23.50
CA HIS A 85 -6.08 -11.44 23.58
C HIS A 85 -5.99 -11.97 25.03
N GLY A 86 -5.60 -11.15 26.01
CA GLY A 86 -5.60 -11.52 27.43
C GLY A 86 -6.99 -11.51 28.09
N GLY A 87 -7.94 -10.72 27.58
CA GLY A 87 -9.31 -10.63 28.10
C GLY A 87 -10.24 -11.78 27.68
N ALA A 88 -9.93 -12.47 26.58
CA ALA A 88 -10.75 -13.56 26.04
C ALA A 88 -10.51 -14.92 26.71
N SER A 89 -9.51 -15.04 27.60
CA SER A 89 -9.18 -16.29 28.31
C SER A 89 -9.80 -16.39 29.72
N ALA A 90 -10.63 -15.43 30.14
CA ALA A 90 -11.17 -15.34 31.50
C ALA A 90 -12.72 -15.27 31.57
N ALA A 91 -13.42 -15.95 30.66
CA ALA A 91 -14.89 -16.08 30.69
C ALA A 91 -15.35 -17.54 30.58
#